data_AF-A0A7C5J761-F1
#
_entry.id   AF-A0A7C5J761-F1
#
_cell.length_a   1.000
_cell.length_b   1.000
_cell.length_c   1.000
_cell.angle_alpha   90.00
_cell.angle_beta   90.00
_cell.angle_gamma   90.00
#
_symmetry.space_group_name_H-M   'P 1'
#
loop_
_entity.id
_entity.type
_entity.pdbx_description
1 polymer ?
#
loop_
_entity_poly.entity_id
_entity_poly.type
_entity_poly.pdbx_seq_one_letter_code
_entity_poly.pdbx_strand_id
1 'polypeptide(L)'
;MNHSTVALFGAASVEMVAVVEKAAQMAHARVVVEPSVDALVDWMQEDRPIAVVTTLSDRSLEDAVALRARAPSLTVPVIGITPEVGDLAFEEAYASGLDDVCAMHSRRLGSRLRRLVDTGPVSTEPSERIVVLAYEDANSRLMVGRAFRNAGFAVEFASDHDEALERATRPGVYVAVASSTIHGMGASSLSAKAWARESRVPWIVAAPPKEIGRHEGAINLPQEAKVAVHDAFATPETLLFVVNDLVNRPAVEARESERLLYGTTVRFRDAGRDNEDVGYLFNISAGGVYVRTLAPPPRLSELWLEFVPPRSDRLVHLEGKAVWVRQHGSSANATVPSGFGLQITGASKADMERYGRSYRTFLAERVAARRRVQDDADERRVA
;
A
#
# COMPACT_ATOMS: atom_id res chain seq x y z
N MET A 1 9.10 33.34 5.84
CA MET A 1 9.10 31.97 5.28
C MET A 1 8.40 31.10 6.30
N ASN A 2 7.30 30.43 5.94
CA ASN A 2 6.69 29.45 6.85
C ASN A 2 7.66 28.28 6.98
N HIS A 3 8.07 27.97 8.21
CA HIS A 3 8.88 26.78 8.46
C HIS A 3 7.97 25.55 8.41
N SER A 4 8.44 24.47 7.80
CA SER A 4 7.76 23.18 7.85
C SER A 4 7.61 22.70 9.30
N THR A 5 6.48 22.06 9.61
CA THR A 5 6.19 21.50 10.93
C THR A 5 6.07 19.98 10.86
N VAL A 6 6.59 19.29 11.88
CA VAL A 6 6.42 17.85 12.10
C VAL A 6 5.60 17.72 13.37
N ALA A 7 4.47 17.04 13.28
CA ALA A 7 3.65 16.77 14.45
C ALA A 7 4.08 15.46 15.10
N LEU A 8 4.03 15.43 16.43
CA LEU A 8 4.23 14.25 17.26
C LEU A 8 3.01 14.11 18.15
N PHE A 9 2.38 12.93 18.18
CA PHE A 9 1.23 12.69 19.06
C PHE A 9 1.36 11.41 19.86
N GLY A 10 0.55 11.33 20.93
CA GLY A 10 0.48 10.19 21.83
C GLY A 10 1.32 10.37 23.09
N ALA A 11 1.51 9.29 23.85
CA ALA A 11 2.30 9.28 25.08
C ALA A 11 3.81 9.37 24.79
N ALA A 12 4.25 10.50 24.23
CA ALA A 12 5.63 10.72 23.84
C ALA A 12 6.54 10.84 25.08
N SER A 13 7.51 9.93 25.19
CA SER A 13 8.57 10.05 26.19
C SER A 13 9.50 11.21 25.86
N VAL A 14 10.23 11.73 26.85
CA VAL A 14 11.27 12.76 26.64
C VAL A 14 12.28 12.33 25.59
N GLU A 15 12.65 11.04 25.59
CA GLU A 15 13.57 10.47 24.60
C GLU A 15 12.98 10.51 23.19
N MET A 16 11.70 10.14 23.02
CA MET A 16 11.02 10.21 21.74
C MET A 16 10.99 11.64 21.19
N VAL A 17 10.63 12.61 22.03
CA VAL A 17 10.60 14.03 21.65
C VAL A 17 11.99 14.45 21.13
N ALA A 18 13.06 14.13 21.86
CA ALA A 18 14.43 14.45 21.45
C ALA A 18 14.85 13.79 20.13
N VAL A 19 14.42 12.54 19.88
CA VAL A 19 14.65 11.86 18.60
C VAL A 19 13.96 12.58 17.44
N VAL A 20 12.69 12.95 17.62
CA VAL A 20 11.90 13.64 16.58
C VAL A 20 12.42 15.05 16.35
N GLU A 21 12.79 15.79 17.40
CA GLU A 21 13.41 17.13 17.30
C GLU A 21 14.70 17.10 16.50
N LYS A 22 15.60 16.15 16.79
CA LYS A 22 16.85 15.99 16.04
C LYS A 22 16.58 15.67 14.56
N ALA A 23 15.62 14.80 14.28
CA ALA A 23 15.24 14.45 12.92
C ALA A 23 14.59 15.62 12.17
N ALA A 24 13.73 16.40 12.82
CA ALA A 24 13.11 17.60 12.28
C ALA A 24 14.16 18.68 12.01
N GLN A 25 15.14 18.87 12.90
CA GLN A 25 16.27 19.79 12.70
C GLN A 25 17.07 19.43 11.44
N MET A 26 17.32 18.13 11.20
CA MET A 26 17.99 17.66 9.97
C MET A 26 17.19 17.94 8.68
N ALA A 27 15.88 18.14 8.81
CA ALA A 27 14.96 18.48 7.72
C ALA A 27 14.59 19.98 7.70
N HIS A 28 15.20 20.81 8.56
CA HIS A 28 14.86 22.23 8.72
C HIS A 28 13.38 22.49 9.10
N ALA A 29 12.79 21.55 9.83
CA ALA A 29 11.42 21.63 10.33
C ALA A 29 11.38 21.86 11.86
N ARG A 30 10.25 22.37 12.35
CA ARG A 30 9.93 22.49 13.78
C ARG A 30 9.06 21.33 14.24
N VAL A 31 9.13 20.97 15.52
CA VAL A 31 8.27 19.94 16.11
C VAL A 31 7.11 20.59 16.85
N VAL A 32 5.91 20.05 16.67
CA VAL A 32 4.72 20.33 17.49
C VAL A 32 4.34 19.03 18.18
N VAL A 33 4.11 19.08 19.49
CA VAL A 33 3.77 17.90 20.28
C VAL A 33 2.35 18.07 20.79
N GLU A 34 1.48 17.13 20.42
CA GLU A 34 0.08 17.15 20.81
C GLU A 34 -0.26 15.94 21.69
N PRO A 35 -1.01 16.11 22.78
CA PRO A 35 -1.21 15.05 23.77
C PRO A 35 -2.21 13.98 23.31
N SER A 36 -3.02 14.25 22.27
CA SER A 36 -4.06 13.37 21.78
C SER A 36 -4.33 13.55 20.29
N VAL A 37 -5.06 12.59 19.69
CA VAL A 37 -5.52 12.68 18.30
C VAL A 37 -6.43 13.89 18.09
N ASP A 38 -7.35 14.17 19.01
CA ASP A 38 -8.28 15.30 18.86
C ASP A 38 -7.54 16.65 18.91
N ALA A 39 -6.60 16.82 19.85
CA ALA A 39 -5.77 18.03 19.91
C ALA A 39 -4.93 18.21 18.64
N LEU A 40 -4.36 17.12 18.11
CA LEU A 40 -3.65 17.13 16.83
C LEU A 40 -4.57 17.54 15.68
N VAL A 41 -5.79 17.02 15.62
CA VAL A 41 -6.75 17.31 14.53
C VAL A 41 -7.25 18.74 14.58
N ASP A 42 -7.45 19.28 15.79
CA ASP A 42 -7.82 20.69 16.00
C ASP A 42 -6.68 21.61 15.55
N TRP A 43 -5.44 21.33 15.96
CA TRP A 43 -4.26 22.07 15.49
C TRP A 43 -4.09 21.98 13.96
N MET A 44 -4.39 20.81 13.38
CA MET A 44 -4.31 20.58 11.93
C MET A 44 -5.35 21.38 11.11
N GLN A 45 -6.33 22.04 11.75
CA GLN A 45 -7.23 22.97 11.06
C GLN A 45 -6.53 24.28 10.70
N GLU A 46 -5.52 24.68 11.49
CA GLU A 46 -4.82 25.96 11.37
C GLU A 46 -3.48 25.81 10.65
N ASP A 47 -2.80 24.66 10.84
CA ASP A 47 -1.52 24.36 10.21
C ASP A 47 -1.52 22.94 9.62
N ARG A 48 -0.66 22.66 8.64
CA ARG A 48 -0.54 21.34 8.03
C ARG A 48 0.89 20.83 8.19
N PRO A 49 1.12 19.80 9.02
CA PRO A 49 2.46 19.24 9.18
C PRO A 49 2.87 18.51 7.90
N ILE A 50 4.18 18.48 7.64
CA ILE A 50 4.76 17.66 6.54
C ILE A 50 4.67 16.16 6.84
N ALA A 51 4.59 15.81 8.12
CA ALA A 51 4.51 14.45 8.61
C ALA A 51 3.98 14.46 10.05
N VAL A 52 3.30 13.38 10.41
CA VAL A 52 2.98 13.04 11.79
C VAL A 52 3.85 11.86 12.21
N VAL A 53 4.42 11.92 13.40
CA VAL A 53 5.23 10.84 13.98
C VAL A 53 4.53 10.29 15.23
N THR A 54 4.55 8.97 15.39
CA THR A 54 3.99 8.28 16.57
C THR A 54 4.81 7.03 16.91
N THR A 55 4.70 6.50 18.12
CA THR A 55 5.32 5.21 18.48
C THR A 55 4.55 4.04 17.90
N LEU A 56 5.20 2.88 17.72
CA LEU A 56 4.51 1.62 17.51
C LEU A 56 4.25 0.95 18.87
N SER A 57 3.08 1.24 19.44
CA SER A 57 2.51 0.55 20.61
C SER A 57 1.04 0.32 20.34
N ASP A 58 0.40 -0.65 21.01
CA ASP A 58 -1.02 -0.98 20.79
C ASP A 58 -1.92 0.27 20.82
N ARG A 59 -1.76 1.10 21.86
CA ARG A 59 -2.51 2.36 22.00
C ARG A 59 -2.24 3.33 20.85
N SER A 60 -0.98 3.44 20.42
CA SER A 60 -0.61 4.34 19.31
C SER A 60 -1.13 3.87 17.96
N LEU A 61 -1.28 2.56 17.75
CA LEU A 61 -1.87 1.99 16.55
C LEU A 61 -3.39 2.26 16.49
N GLU A 62 -4.09 2.14 17.62
CA GLU A 62 -5.50 2.56 17.73
C GLU A 62 -5.66 4.05 17.45
N ASP A 63 -4.81 4.88 18.06
CA ASP A 63 -4.79 6.33 17.83
C ASP A 63 -4.48 6.67 16.37
N ALA A 64 -3.62 5.89 15.70
CA ALA A 64 -3.34 6.08 14.27
C ALA A 64 -4.56 5.77 13.40
N VAL A 65 -5.30 4.69 13.70
CA VAL A 65 -6.58 4.39 13.02
C VAL A 65 -7.58 5.51 13.25
N ALA A 66 -7.72 5.99 14.49
CA ALA A 66 -8.60 7.11 14.84
C ALA A 66 -8.19 8.40 14.11
N LEU A 67 -6.88 8.70 14.03
CA LEU A 67 -6.35 9.82 13.27
C LEU A 67 -6.73 9.69 11.79
N ARG A 68 -6.56 8.51 11.18
CA ARG A 68 -6.90 8.26 9.77
C ARG A 68 -8.40 8.36 9.46
N ALA A 69 -9.26 8.25 10.47
CA ALA A 69 -10.68 8.48 10.29
C ALA A 69 -11.04 9.97 10.09
N ARG A 70 -10.08 10.90 10.28
CA ARG A 70 -10.29 12.35 10.21
C ARG A 70 -9.81 12.93 8.87
N ALA A 71 -10.62 13.78 8.25
CA ALA A 71 -10.32 14.33 6.91
C ALA A 71 -8.96 15.06 6.78
N PRO A 72 -8.51 15.91 7.74
CA PRO A 72 -7.25 16.64 7.62
C PRO A 72 -6.01 15.74 7.55
N SER A 73 -6.06 14.54 8.13
CA SER A 73 -4.92 13.64 8.26
C SER A 73 -4.76 12.67 7.08
N LEU A 74 -5.77 12.57 6.20
CA LEU A 74 -5.82 11.52 5.18
C LEU A 74 -4.60 11.53 4.25
N THR A 75 -4.10 12.72 3.94
CA THR A 75 -3.01 12.94 2.98
C THR A 75 -1.68 13.27 3.65
N VAL A 76 -1.64 13.36 4.98
CA VAL A 76 -0.40 13.64 5.71
C VAL A 76 0.33 12.31 5.97
N PRO A 77 1.62 12.18 5.63
CA PRO A 77 2.41 11.01 5.97
C PRO A 77 2.39 10.75 7.48
N VAL A 78 2.11 9.52 7.90
CA VAL A 78 2.27 9.11 9.31
C VAL A 78 3.41 8.10 9.41
N ILE A 79 4.41 8.39 10.23
CA ILE A 79 5.60 7.57 10.41
C ILE A 79 5.59 6.98 11.81
N GLY A 80 5.65 5.65 11.89
CA GLY A 80 5.86 4.93 13.14
C GLY A 80 7.32 4.95 13.53
N ILE A 81 7.62 5.13 14.82
CA ILE A 81 8.94 4.87 15.37
C ILE A 81 8.89 3.76 16.40
N THR A 82 9.93 2.94 16.42
CA THR A 82 10.05 1.76 17.29
C THR A 82 11.52 1.52 17.64
N PRO A 83 11.87 0.89 18.77
CA PRO A 83 13.25 0.51 19.06
C PRO A 83 13.87 -0.37 17.97
N GLU A 84 13.11 -1.34 17.45
CA GLU A 84 13.55 -2.31 16.45
C GLU A 84 12.58 -2.40 15.27
N VAL A 85 13.13 -2.47 14.06
CA VAL A 85 12.35 -2.55 12.81
C VAL A 85 12.50 -3.95 12.23
N GLY A 86 11.36 -4.61 12.00
CA GLY A 86 11.25 -5.91 11.35
C GLY A 86 9.87 -6.10 10.72
N ASP A 87 9.59 -7.32 10.25
CA ASP A 87 8.38 -7.62 9.45
C ASP A 87 7.11 -7.27 10.22
N LEU A 88 7.00 -7.70 11.48
CA LEU A 88 5.85 -7.41 12.34
C LEU A 88 5.60 -5.91 12.48
N ALA A 89 6.65 -5.11 12.71
CA ALA A 89 6.52 -3.66 12.87
C ALA A 89 5.97 -2.98 11.61
N PHE A 90 6.38 -3.43 10.42
CA PHE A 90 5.82 -2.93 9.16
C PHE A 90 4.40 -3.40 8.91
N GLU A 91 4.10 -4.67 9.18
CA GLU A 91 2.76 -5.24 9.01
C GLU A 91 1.73 -4.52 9.90
N GLU A 92 2.02 -4.36 11.19
CA GLU A 92 1.17 -3.63 12.14
C GLU A 92 1.00 -2.17 11.73
N ALA A 93 2.11 -1.49 11.42
CA ALA A 93 2.08 -0.09 11.02
C ALA A 93 1.20 0.11 9.77
N TYR A 94 1.37 -0.71 8.73
CA TYR A 94 0.60 -0.57 7.49
C TYR A 94 -0.86 -0.99 7.66
N ALA A 95 -1.15 -2.01 8.46
CA ALA A 95 -2.52 -2.38 8.81
C ALA A 95 -3.24 -1.24 9.54
N SER A 96 -2.54 -0.50 10.41
CA SER A 96 -3.06 0.69 11.11
C SER A 96 -2.98 1.99 10.30
N GLY A 97 -2.53 1.93 9.04
CA GLY A 97 -2.54 3.07 8.13
C GLY A 97 -1.37 4.03 8.22
N LEU A 98 -0.26 3.62 8.81
CA LEU A 98 1.01 4.34 8.73
C LEU A 98 1.60 4.20 7.31
N ASP A 99 2.49 5.12 6.97
CA ASP A 99 3.14 5.19 5.66
C ASP A 99 4.54 4.59 5.65
N ASP A 100 5.23 4.65 6.78
CA ASP A 100 6.60 4.14 6.97
C ASP A 100 6.89 3.84 8.45
N VAL A 101 7.99 3.13 8.69
CA VAL A 101 8.49 2.80 10.03
C VAL A 101 9.98 3.12 10.12
N CYS A 102 10.41 3.66 11.26
CA CYS A 102 11.81 4.01 11.52
C CYS A 102 12.25 3.49 12.90
N ALA A 103 13.51 3.08 13.00
CA ALA A 103 14.12 2.79 14.30
C ALA A 103 14.40 4.09 15.06
N MET A 104 14.08 4.16 16.36
CA MET A 104 14.24 5.37 17.19
C MET A 104 15.67 5.93 17.19
N HIS A 105 16.67 5.06 17.24
CA HIS A 105 18.08 5.49 17.29
C HIS A 105 18.72 5.68 15.91
N SER A 106 17.94 5.62 14.83
CA SER A 106 18.46 5.74 13.47
C SER A 106 18.39 7.18 12.95
N ARG A 107 19.34 7.55 12.08
CA ARG A 107 19.27 8.81 11.32
C ARG A 107 18.19 8.79 10.21
N ARG A 108 17.48 7.67 10.07
CA ARG A 108 16.55 7.40 8.97
C ARG A 108 15.34 8.30 9.01
N LEU A 109 14.79 8.59 10.20
CA LEU A 109 13.66 9.52 10.32
C LEU A 109 13.97 10.88 9.69
N GLY A 110 15.15 11.45 9.95
CA GLY A 110 15.56 12.72 9.36
C GLY A 110 15.64 12.69 7.83
N SER A 111 16.02 11.55 7.24
CA SER A 111 16.02 11.39 5.77
C SER A 111 14.60 11.37 5.19
N ARG A 112 13.63 10.72 5.84
CA ARG A 112 12.21 10.73 5.42
C ARG A 112 11.65 12.14 5.51
N LEU A 113 11.84 12.79 6.65
CA LEU A 113 11.34 14.15 6.87
C LEU A 113 11.91 15.12 5.83
N ARG A 114 13.22 15.05 5.53
CA ARG A 114 13.82 15.89 4.48
C ARG A 114 13.19 15.63 3.11
N ARG A 115 12.97 14.38 2.73
CA ARG A 115 12.30 14.04 1.46
C ARG A 115 10.87 14.56 1.39
N LEU A 116 10.16 14.55 2.51
CA LEU A 116 8.81 15.11 2.59
C LEU A 116 8.81 16.65 2.49
N VAL A 117 9.80 17.33 3.08
CA VAL A 117 10.01 18.78 2.86
C VAL A 117 10.26 19.06 1.38
N ASP A 118 11.16 18.32 0.75
CA ASP A 118 11.53 18.52 -0.66
C ASP A 118 10.34 18.29 -1.61
N THR A 119 9.47 17.34 -1.27
CA THR A 119 8.30 16.99 -2.09
C THR A 119 7.14 17.98 -1.90
N GLY A 120 7.03 18.58 -0.71
CA GLY A 120 5.95 19.49 -0.36
C GLY A 120 4.63 18.78 -0.06
N PRO A 121 3.57 19.55 0.21
CA PRO A 121 2.26 19.01 0.55
C PRO A 121 1.63 18.29 -0.65
N VAL A 122 0.92 17.20 -0.36
CA VAL A 122 0.17 16.45 -1.37
C VAL A 122 -0.97 17.30 -1.92
N SER A 123 -1.02 17.44 -3.25
CA SER A 123 -2.14 18.09 -3.94
C SER A 123 -3.42 17.29 -3.76
N THR A 124 -4.50 17.99 -3.43
CA THR A 124 -5.86 17.46 -3.27
C THR A 124 -6.73 17.71 -4.50
N GLU A 125 -6.13 18.08 -5.64
CA GLU A 125 -6.90 18.32 -6.85
C GLU A 125 -7.69 17.07 -7.26
N PRO A 126 -8.97 17.23 -7.63
CA PRO A 126 -9.82 16.11 -7.98
C PRO A 126 -9.30 15.43 -9.24
N SER A 127 -9.06 14.13 -9.13
CA SER A 127 -8.70 13.28 -10.27
C SER A 127 -9.93 12.97 -11.12
N GLU A 128 -9.75 12.90 -12.44
CA GLU A 128 -10.80 12.46 -13.36
C GLU A 128 -11.11 10.96 -13.24
N ARG A 129 -10.25 10.19 -12.54
CA ARG A 129 -10.45 8.74 -12.34
C ARG A 129 -11.13 8.48 -11.01
N ILE A 130 -12.41 8.12 -11.07
CA ILE A 130 -13.24 7.88 -9.89
C ILE A 130 -13.16 6.41 -9.48
N VAL A 131 -12.94 6.15 -8.21
CA VAL A 131 -13.04 4.84 -7.58
C VAL A 131 -14.28 4.83 -6.70
N VAL A 132 -15.18 3.88 -6.94
CA VAL A 132 -16.36 3.68 -6.09
C VAL A 132 -16.02 2.63 -5.03
N LEU A 133 -16.16 2.99 -3.75
CA LEU A 133 -15.88 2.10 -2.62
C LEU A 133 -17.15 1.82 -1.84
N ALA A 134 -17.56 0.56 -1.83
CA ALA A 134 -18.75 0.07 -1.16
C ALA A 134 -18.34 -0.84 0.00
N TYR A 135 -18.27 -0.28 1.21
CA TYR A 135 -17.86 -0.96 2.43
C TYR A 135 -18.86 -0.62 3.54
N GLU A 136 -19.29 -1.61 4.32
CA GLU A 136 -20.12 -1.38 5.49
C GLU A 136 -19.30 -0.71 6.61
N ASP A 137 -18.17 -1.33 6.96
CA ASP A 137 -17.26 -0.81 7.98
C ASP A 137 -16.63 0.53 7.56
N ALA A 138 -16.87 1.55 8.38
CA ALA A 138 -16.41 2.91 8.12
C ALA A 138 -14.89 3.03 8.13
N ASN A 139 -14.21 2.27 8.99
CA ASN A 139 -12.77 2.33 9.12
C ASN A 139 -12.09 1.75 7.86
N SER A 140 -12.49 0.55 7.45
CA SER A 140 -12.04 -0.09 6.21
C SER A 140 -12.30 0.80 5.01
N ARG A 141 -13.49 1.41 4.94
CA ARG A 141 -13.86 2.36 3.87
C ARG A 141 -12.90 3.55 3.80
N LEU A 142 -12.59 4.17 4.94
CA LEU A 142 -11.68 5.31 5.02
C LEU A 142 -10.24 4.91 4.70
N MET A 143 -9.79 3.76 5.19
CA MET A 143 -8.45 3.21 4.94
C MET A 143 -8.20 2.90 3.47
N VAL A 144 -9.14 2.23 2.82
CA VAL A 144 -9.10 1.94 1.37
C VAL A 144 -9.21 3.22 0.56
N GLY A 145 -10.14 4.10 0.92
CA GLY A 145 -10.31 5.40 0.26
C GLY A 145 -9.06 6.27 0.33
N ARG A 146 -8.36 6.24 1.46
CA ARG A 146 -7.07 6.90 1.62
C ARG A 146 -6.02 6.34 0.66
N ALA A 147 -5.88 5.02 0.56
CA ALA A 147 -4.90 4.40 -0.34
C ALA A 147 -5.12 4.85 -1.80
N PHE A 148 -6.38 4.90 -2.25
CA PHE A 148 -6.74 5.41 -3.58
C PHE A 148 -6.50 6.91 -3.75
N ARG A 149 -6.86 7.75 -2.76
CA ARG A 149 -6.58 9.20 -2.83
C ARG A 149 -5.08 9.48 -2.89
N ASN A 150 -4.29 8.78 -2.08
CA ASN A 150 -2.83 8.87 -2.12
C ASN A 150 -2.26 8.40 -3.46
N ALA A 151 -2.96 7.52 -4.15
CA ALA A 151 -2.63 7.08 -5.49
C ALA A 151 -3.14 8.01 -6.61
N GLY A 152 -3.76 9.14 -6.25
CA GLY A 152 -4.24 10.15 -7.19
C GLY A 152 -5.59 9.81 -7.82
N PHE A 153 -6.44 9.03 -7.14
CA PHE A 153 -7.82 8.78 -7.57
C PHE A 153 -8.82 9.65 -6.80
N ALA A 154 -9.91 10.03 -7.47
CA ALA A 154 -11.10 10.52 -6.79
C ALA A 154 -11.82 9.31 -6.17
N VAL A 155 -12.40 9.49 -4.99
CA VAL A 155 -13.04 8.39 -4.25
C VAL A 155 -14.46 8.78 -3.90
N GLU A 156 -15.42 7.98 -4.36
CA GLU A 156 -16.82 8.05 -3.99
C GLU A 156 -17.17 6.85 -3.10
N PHE A 157 -17.82 7.10 -1.96
CA PHE A 157 -18.20 6.08 -1.00
C PHE A 157 -19.66 5.71 -1.15
N ALA A 158 -19.98 4.43 -1.34
CA ALA A 158 -21.34 3.91 -1.29
C ALA A 158 -21.61 3.17 0.04
N SER A 159 -22.76 3.44 0.65
CA SER A 159 -23.19 2.80 1.91
C SER A 159 -23.93 1.48 1.68
N ASP A 160 -24.50 1.29 0.49
CA ASP A 160 -25.29 0.09 0.15
C ASP A 160 -25.12 -0.33 -1.32
N HIS A 161 -25.81 -1.42 -1.67
CA HIS A 161 -25.76 -2.04 -2.99
C HIS A 161 -26.30 -1.17 -4.12
N ASP A 162 -27.43 -0.50 -3.89
CA ASP A 162 -28.11 0.25 -4.93
C ASP A 162 -27.30 1.50 -5.25
N GLU A 163 -26.79 2.17 -4.22
CA GLU A 163 -25.91 3.32 -4.36
C GLU A 163 -24.57 2.94 -5.01
N ALA A 164 -23.99 1.78 -4.65
CA ALA A 164 -22.77 1.28 -5.27
C ALA A 164 -22.97 0.99 -6.76
N LEU A 165 -24.08 0.35 -7.13
CA LEU A 165 -24.41 0.03 -8.50
C LEU A 165 -24.70 1.31 -9.31
N GLU A 166 -25.48 2.23 -8.77
CA GLU A 166 -25.78 3.51 -9.42
C GLU A 166 -24.48 4.26 -9.73
N ARG A 167 -23.62 4.47 -8.72
CA ARG A 167 -22.34 5.16 -8.89
C ARG A 167 -21.43 4.46 -9.87
N ALA A 168 -21.24 3.15 -9.74
CA ALA A 168 -20.34 2.37 -10.59
C ALA A 168 -20.77 2.31 -12.07
N THR A 169 -21.99 2.72 -12.40
CA THR A 169 -22.46 2.81 -13.80
C THR A 169 -22.30 4.20 -14.42
N ARG A 170 -21.83 5.19 -13.67
CA ARG A 170 -21.63 6.56 -14.16
C ARG A 170 -20.40 6.65 -15.08
N PRO A 171 -20.43 7.53 -16.09
CA PRO A 171 -19.23 7.86 -16.87
C PRO A 171 -18.09 8.34 -15.98
N GLY A 172 -16.84 7.97 -16.30
CA GLY A 172 -15.64 8.40 -15.56
C GLY A 172 -15.24 7.50 -14.38
N VAL A 173 -16.06 6.52 -14.01
CA VAL A 173 -15.66 5.52 -13.02
C VAL A 173 -14.58 4.60 -13.59
N TYR A 174 -13.46 4.53 -12.89
CA TYR A 174 -12.30 3.74 -13.26
C TYR A 174 -12.37 2.31 -12.73
N VAL A 175 -12.85 2.12 -11.50
CA VAL A 175 -13.03 0.80 -10.86
C VAL A 175 -14.01 0.92 -9.70
N ALA A 176 -14.75 -0.16 -9.44
CA ALA A 176 -15.58 -0.30 -8.24
C ALA A 176 -15.00 -1.39 -7.32
N VAL A 177 -14.98 -1.13 -6.02
CA VAL A 177 -14.58 -2.09 -4.99
C VAL A 177 -15.73 -2.26 -4.01
N ALA A 178 -16.15 -3.51 -3.78
CA ALA A 178 -17.24 -3.84 -2.87
C ALA A 178 -16.80 -4.90 -1.85
N SER A 179 -17.02 -4.63 -0.56
CA SER A 179 -16.88 -5.63 0.50
C SER A 179 -17.93 -6.72 0.36
N SER A 180 -17.54 -7.99 0.55
CA SER A 180 -18.49 -9.11 0.57
C SER A 180 -19.53 -8.99 1.67
N THR A 181 -19.24 -8.21 2.72
CA THR A 181 -20.10 -8.02 3.88
C THR A 181 -21.13 -6.89 3.71
N ILE A 182 -21.05 -6.08 2.66
CA ILE A 182 -21.96 -4.94 2.50
C ILE A 182 -23.43 -5.38 2.59
N HIS A 183 -24.28 -4.60 3.26
CA HIS A 183 -25.68 -4.95 3.48
C HIS A 183 -26.46 -5.05 2.17
N GLY A 184 -27.09 -6.20 1.92
CA GLY A 184 -27.98 -6.42 0.78
C GLY A 184 -27.65 -7.72 0.05
N MET A 185 -27.41 -7.64 -1.26
CA MET A 185 -27.02 -8.81 -2.05
C MET A 185 -25.56 -9.20 -1.78
N GLY A 186 -25.02 -10.23 -2.44
CA GLY A 186 -23.58 -10.49 -2.36
C GLY A 186 -22.81 -9.54 -3.28
N ALA A 187 -21.63 -9.06 -2.88
CA ALA A 187 -20.78 -8.19 -3.71
C ALA A 187 -20.52 -8.74 -5.14
N SER A 188 -20.36 -10.06 -5.30
CA SER A 188 -20.23 -10.69 -6.62
C SER A 188 -21.44 -10.42 -7.54
N SER A 189 -22.65 -10.33 -6.99
CA SER A 189 -23.87 -10.04 -7.76
C SER A 189 -23.94 -8.61 -8.28
N LEU A 190 -23.27 -7.65 -7.62
CA LEU A 190 -23.19 -6.26 -8.10
C LEU A 190 -22.48 -6.17 -9.44
N SER A 191 -21.36 -6.87 -9.57
CA SER A 191 -20.60 -6.90 -10.83
C SER A 191 -21.45 -7.47 -11.98
N ALA A 192 -22.23 -8.53 -11.71
CA ALA A 192 -23.13 -9.12 -12.71
C ALA A 192 -24.28 -8.18 -13.09
N LYS A 193 -24.86 -7.47 -12.12
CA LYS A 193 -25.90 -6.46 -12.39
C LYS A 193 -25.37 -5.26 -13.16
N ALA A 194 -24.17 -4.77 -12.83
CA ALA A 194 -23.52 -3.71 -13.56
C ALA A 194 -23.25 -4.12 -15.01
N TRP A 195 -22.75 -5.35 -15.22
CA TRP A 195 -22.51 -5.91 -16.54
C TRP A 195 -23.79 -6.03 -17.38
N ALA A 196 -24.90 -6.47 -16.77
CA ALA A 196 -26.21 -6.55 -17.41
C ALA A 196 -26.80 -5.16 -17.78
N ARG A 197 -26.34 -4.09 -17.12
CA ARG A 197 -26.63 -2.68 -17.47
C ARG A 197 -25.61 -2.10 -18.46
N GLU A 198 -24.90 -2.96 -19.18
CA GLU A 198 -23.88 -2.60 -20.17
C GLU A 198 -22.67 -1.84 -19.59
N SER A 199 -22.53 -1.75 -18.26
CA SER A 199 -21.31 -1.20 -17.66
C SER A 199 -20.13 -2.14 -17.90
N ARG A 200 -18.99 -1.53 -18.22
CA ARG A 200 -17.69 -2.20 -18.42
C ARG A 200 -16.67 -1.80 -17.36
N VAL A 201 -17.14 -1.13 -16.30
CA VAL A 201 -16.31 -0.78 -15.15
C VAL A 201 -15.79 -2.07 -14.50
N PRO A 202 -14.48 -2.22 -14.29
CA PRO A 202 -13.90 -3.34 -13.55
C PRO A 202 -14.39 -3.37 -12.10
N TRP A 203 -14.54 -4.58 -11.55
CA TRP A 203 -14.99 -4.79 -10.16
C TRP A 203 -13.98 -5.58 -9.34
N ILE A 204 -13.80 -5.17 -8.09
CA ILE A 204 -13.07 -5.94 -7.09
C ILE A 204 -14.02 -6.28 -5.94
N VAL A 205 -14.12 -7.55 -5.60
CA VAL A 205 -14.83 -8.03 -4.42
C VAL A 205 -13.82 -8.24 -3.30
N ALA A 206 -13.85 -7.42 -2.25
CA ALA A 206 -13.04 -7.60 -1.06
C ALA A 206 -13.74 -8.59 -0.12
N ALA A 207 -13.17 -9.77 0.10
CA ALA A 207 -13.78 -10.83 0.90
C ALA A 207 -12.79 -11.40 1.95
N PRO A 208 -13.28 -11.92 3.08
CA PRO A 208 -12.45 -12.69 4.01
C PRO A 208 -11.76 -13.88 3.32
N PRO A 209 -10.53 -14.28 3.73
CA PRO A 209 -9.76 -15.34 3.08
C PRO A 209 -10.54 -16.65 2.88
N LYS A 210 -11.35 -17.02 3.88
CA LYS A 210 -12.16 -18.25 3.84
C LYS A 210 -13.30 -18.20 2.82
N GLU A 211 -13.68 -17.00 2.36
CA GLU A 211 -14.78 -16.78 1.42
C GLU A 211 -14.30 -16.47 0.01
N ILE A 212 -12.99 -16.23 -0.20
CA ILE A 212 -12.44 -15.89 -1.52
C ILE A 212 -12.87 -16.91 -2.58
N GLY A 213 -12.64 -18.21 -2.35
CA GLY A 213 -13.00 -19.24 -3.33
C GLY A 213 -14.49 -19.33 -3.63
N ARG A 214 -15.35 -19.03 -2.63
CA ARG A 214 -16.80 -18.94 -2.83
C ARG A 214 -17.16 -17.78 -3.76
N HIS A 215 -16.57 -16.62 -3.53
CA HIS A 215 -16.83 -15.43 -4.36
C HIS A 215 -16.26 -15.58 -5.77
N GLU A 216 -15.09 -16.22 -5.92
CA GLU A 216 -14.48 -16.51 -7.21
C GLU A 216 -15.37 -17.47 -8.02
N GLY A 217 -15.83 -18.58 -7.43
CA GLY A 217 -16.72 -19.52 -8.13
C GLY A 217 -18.11 -18.95 -8.47
N ALA A 218 -18.59 -17.98 -7.69
CA ALA A 218 -19.85 -17.29 -7.92
C ALA A 218 -19.79 -16.25 -9.05
N ILE A 219 -18.59 -15.86 -9.52
CA ILE A 219 -18.46 -14.98 -10.68
C ILE A 219 -18.75 -15.80 -11.94
N ASN A 220 -19.96 -15.60 -12.48
CA ASN A 220 -20.39 -16.18 -13.74
C ASN A 220 -20.48 -15.09 -14.82
N LEU A 221 -19.34 -14.49 -15.13
CA LEU A 221 -19.20 -13.43 -16.13
C LEU A 221 -18.07 -13.78 -17.09
N PRO A 222 -18.14 -13.28 -18.34
CA PRO A 222 -17.07 -13.48 -19.30
C PRO A 222 -15.81 -12.72 -18.85
N GLN A 223 -14.62 -13.13 -19.30
CA GLN A 223 -13.34 -12.57 -18.85
C GLN A 223 -13.23 -11.05 -19.09
N GLU A 224 -13.92 -10.56 -20.11
CA GLU A 224 -14.04 -9.15 -20.49
C GLU A 224 -14.72 -8.30 -19.40
N ALA A 225 -15.46 -8.91 -18.47
CA ALA A 225 -16.08 -8.23 -17.34
C ALA A 225 -15.08 -7.75 -16.28
N LYS A 226 -13.82 -8.21 -16.33
CA LYS A 226 -12.74 -7.77 -15.44
C LYS A 226 -13.18 -7.70 -13.98
N VAL A 227 -13.52 -8.86 -13.42
CA VAL A 227 -13.87 -9.00 -12.00
C VAL A 227 -12.76 -9.77 -11.28
N ALA A 228 -12.34 -9.29 -10.12
CA ALA A 228 -11.38 -9.98 -9.25
C ALA A 228 -11.91 -10.08 -7.82
N VAL A 229 -11.44 -11.08 -7.07
CA VAL A 229 -11.66 -11.20 -5.64
C VAL A 229 -10.35 -10.91 -4.92
N HIS A 230 -10.42 -10.16 -3.82
CA HIS A 230 -9.28 -9.71 -3.03
C HIS A 230 -9.50 -10.05 -1.55
N ASP A 231 -8.42 -10.33 -0.84
CA ASP A 231 -8.43 -10.52 0.60
C ASP A 231 -8.71 -9.19 1.32
N ALA A 232 -9.87 -9.08 1.98
CA ALA A 232 -10.27 -7.87 2.70
C ALA A 232 -9.35 -7.52 3.88
N PHE A 233 -8.52 -8.47 4.36
CA PHE A 233 -7.57 -8.26 5.47
C PHE A 233 -6.17 -7.90 4.99
N ALA A 234 -5.91 -7.93 3.68
CA ALA A 234 -4.64 -7.44 3.15
C ALA A 234 -4.52 -5.92 3.35
N THR A 235 -3.28 -5.42 3.34
CA THR A 235 -3.04 -3.97 3.46
C THR A 235 -3.77 -3.22 2.34
N PRO A 236 -4.39 -2.06 2.62
CA PRO A 236 -5.19 -1.32 1.65
C PRO A 236 -4.46 -1.01 0.33
N GLU A 237 -3.14 -0.79 0.36
CA GLU A 237 -2.36 -0.53 -0.85
C GLU A 237 -2.22 -1.75 -1.76
N THR A 238 -2.48 -2.96 -1.25
CA THR A 238 -2.56 -4.17 -2.07
C THR A 238 -3.69 -4.06 -3.11
N LEU A 239 -4.78 -3.35 -2.81
CA LEU A 239 -5.84 -3.10 -3.80
C LEU A 239 -5.34 -2.31 -5.00
N LEU A 240 -4.38 -1.39 -4.84
CA LEU A 240 -3.80 -0.65 -5.98
C LEU A 240 -3.09 -1.60 -6.95
N PHE A 241 -2.43 -2.63 -6.41
CA PHE A 241 -1.82 -3.67 -7.21
C PHE A 241 -2.87 -4.49 -7.96
N VAL A 242 -3.95 -4.91 -7.28
CA VAL A 242 -5.05 -5.67 -7.89
C VAL A 242 -5.75 -4.86 -8.97
N VAL A 243 -6.04 -3.57 -8.73
CA VAL A 243 -6.62 -2.67 -9.74
C VAL A 243 -5.72 -2.58 -10.96
N ASN A 244 -4.41 -2.38 -10.77
CA ASN A 244 -3.49 -2.30 -11.89
C ASN A 244 -3.45 -3.60 -12.70
N ASP A 245 -3.40 -4.75 -12.03
CA ASP A 245 -3.42 -6.05 -12.70
C ASP A 245 -4.74 -6.27 -13.45
N LEU A 246 -5.87 -5.89 -12.85
CA LEU A 246 -7.20 -6.06 -13.42
C LEU A 246 -7.44 -5.15 -14.63
N VAL A 247 -7.08 -3.87 -14.53
CA VAL A 247 -7.33 -2.89 -15.59
C VAL A 247 -6.34 -3.03 -16.74
N ASN A 248 -5.05 -3.17 -16.40
CA ASN A 248 -3.94 -3.11 -17.35
C ASN A 248 -3.35 -4.48 -17.72
N ARG A 249 -4.02 -5.60 -17.40
CA ARG A 249 -3.64 -6.91 -17.93
C ARG A 249 -3.61 -6.82 -19.46
N PRO A 250 -2.43 -6.86 -20.10
CA PRO A 250 -2.39 -6.88 -21.54
C PRO A 250 -2.95 -8.22 -22.03
N ALA A 251 -3.71 -8.22 -23.12
CA ALA A 251 -4.25 -9.45 -23.73
C ALA A 251 -3.15 -10.42 -24.20
N VAL A 252 -1.90 -9.94 -24.27
CA VAL A 252 -0.68 -10.67 -24.58
C VAL A 252 0.35 -10.30 -23.51
N GLU A 253 0.98 -11.29 -22.87
CA GLU A 253 1.93 -11.15 -21.76
C GLU A 253 3.11 -10.20 -22.07
N ALA A 254 2.92 -8.88 -21.97
CA ALA A 254 3.96 -7.90 -22.27
C ALA A 254 5.07 -7.82 -21.20
N ARG A 255 4.96 -8.59 -20.11
CA ARG A 255 5.96 -8.66 -19.04
C ARG A 255 6.66 -10.01 -19.12
N GLU A 256 8.00 -10.00 -19.05
CA GLU A 256 8.82 -11.21 -19.01
C GLU A 256 8.55 -12.08 -17.76
N SER A 257 7.92 -11.54 -16.71
CA SER A 257 7.54 -12.30 -15.52
C SER A 257 6.39 -11.66 -14.72
N GLU A 258 5.60 -12.49 -14.03
CA GLU A 258 4.50 -12.05 -13.16
C GLU A 258 5.04 -11.38 -11.89
N ARG A 259 4.36 -10.32 -11.43
CA ARG A 259 4.66 -9.71 -10.13
C ARG A 259 3.89 -10.41 -9.03
N LEU A 260 4.58 -10.79 -7.97
CA LEU A 260 4.01 -11.48 -6.82
C LEU A 260 4.12 -10.58 -5.61
N LEU A 261 2.98 -10.30 -4.97
CA LEU A 261 2.94 -9.64 -3.67
C LEU A 261 3.71 -10.49 -2.66
N TYR A 262 4.68 -9.87 -2.00
CA TYR A 262 5.52 -10.50 -1.00
C TYR A 262 5.99 -9.42 -0.04
N GLY A 263 5.55 -9.52 1.20
CA GLY A 263 5.89 -8.60 2.28
C GLY A 263 7.07 -9.13 3.09
N THR A 264 8.14 -8.35 3.19
CA THR A 264 9.25 -8.59 4.13
C THR A 264 10.11 -7.34 4.25
N THR A 265 10.81 -7.18 5.37
CA THR A 265 11.78 -6.13 5.58
C THR A 265 12.94 -6.28 4.62
N VAL A 266 13.39 -5.17 4.06
CA VAL A 266 14.54 -5.12 3.17
C VAL A 266 15.49 -4.03 3.61
N ARG A 267 16.77 -4.39 3.76
CA ARG A 267 17.86 -3.42 3.91
C ARG A 267 18.32 -3.02 2.52
N PHE A 268 18.58 -1.73 2.33
CA PHE A 268 19.14 -1.24 1.07
C PHE A 268 20.11 -0.09 1.31
N ARG A 269 21.08 0.07 0.41
CA ARG A 269 22.06 1.17 0.45
C ARG A 269 22.53 1.52 -0.96
N ASP A 270 22.94 2.76 -1.16
CA ASP A 270 23.65 3.15 -2.39
C ASP A 270 24.96 2.36 -2.53
N ALA A 271 25.29 1.95 -3.75
CA ALA A 271 26.54 1.30 -4.06
C ALA A 271 27.73 2.17 -3.59
N GLY A 272 28.68 1.54 -2.88
CA GLY A 272 29.84 2.23 -2.33
C GLY A 272 29.58 3.08 -1.08
N ARG A 273 28.38 3.02 -0.49
CA ARG A 273 28.08 3.67 0.80
C ARG A 273 27.77 2.64 1.89
N ASP A 274 28.13 3.00 3.13
CA ASP A 274 27.87 2.16 4.31
C ASP A 274 26.57 2.54 5.04
N ASN A 275 25.93 3.63 4.63
CA ASN A 275 24.68 4.07 5.24
C ASN A 275 23.53 3.20 4.74
N GLU A 276 23.19 2.20 5.53
CA GLU A 276 22.03 1.35 5.29
C GLU A 276 20.72 2.02 5.66
N ASP A 277 19.76 1.84 4.77
CA ASP A 277 18.37 2.15 4.99
C ASP A 277 17.53 0.87 5.07
N VAL A 278 16.30 1.00 5.57
CA VAL A 278 15.33 -0.09 5.65
C VAL A 278 14.02 0.37 5.02
N GLY A 279 13.43 -0.52 4.24
CA GLY A 279 12.06 -0.39 3.72
C GLY A 279 11.34 -1.72 3.82
N TYR A 280 10.19 -1.78 3.16
CA TYR A 280 9.38 -2.99 3.12
C TYR A 280 9.19 -3.44 1.67
N LEU A 281 9.58 -4.67 1.36
CA LEU A 281 9.34 -5.25 0.05
C LEU A 281 7.82 -5.39 -0.14
N PHE A 282 7.29 -4.89 -1.26
CA PHE A 282 5.86 -4.92 -1.58
C PHE A 282 5.53 -6.01 -2.61
N ASN A 283 6.38 -6.14 -3.64
CA ASN A 283 6.27 -7.22 -4.62
C ASN A 283 7.63 -7.57 -5.24
N ILE A 284 7.71 -8.80 -5.75
CA ILE A 284 8.86 -9.34 -6.50
C ILE A 284 8.44 -9.78 -7.90
N SER A 285 9.41 -9.91 -8.81
CA SER A 285 9.29 -10.51 -10.14
C SER A 285 10.57 -11.28 -10.45
N ALA A 286 10.72 -11.92 -11.62
CA ALA A 286 11.97 -12.63 -11.90
C ALA A 286 13.18 -11.68 -12.03
N GLY A 287 12.97 -10.44 -12.47
CA GLY A 287 14.03 -9.47 -12.78
C GLY A 287 14.06 -8.23 -11.89
N GLY A 288 13.24 -8.16 -10.83
CA GLY A 288 13.13 -6.94 -10.04
C GLY A 288 12.27 -7.07 -8.81
N VAL A 289 12.40 -6.09 -7.91
CA VAL A 289 11.62 -5.97 -6.67
C VAL A 289 11.09 -4.55 -6.52
N TYR A 290 10.01 -4.39 -5.76
CA TYR A 290 9.49 -3.10 -5.37
C TYR A 290 9.60 -2.91 -3.85
N VAL A 291 10.22 -1.82 -3.42
CA VAL A 291 10.43 -1.49 -2.01
C VAL A 291 9.59 -0.26 -1.66
N ARG A 292 8.71 -0.40 -0.67
CA ARG A 292 7.95 0.68 -0.04
C ARG A 292 8.83 1.42 0.97
N THR A 293 8.87 2.74 0.83
CA THR A 293 9.54 3.67 1.75
C THR A 293 9.14 5.11 1.42
N LEU A 294 9.17 6.02 2.41
CA LEU A 294 9.01 7.46 2.18
C LEU A 294 10.31 8.17 1.78
N ALA A 295 11.45 7.47 1.80
CA ALA A 295 12.74 8.03 1.39
C ALA A 295 13.35 7.22 0.24
N PRO A 296 12.68 7.09 -0.92
CA PRO A 296 13.25 6.34 -2.01
C PRO A 296 14.55 7.01 -2.51
N PRO A 297 15.53 6.22 -2.97
CA PRO A 297 16.75 6.74 -3.56
C PRO A 297 16.44 7.44 -4.90
N PRO A 298 17.35 8.29 -5.41
CA PRO A 298 17.22 8.87 -6.73
C PRO A 298 17.03 7.83 -7.83
N ARG A 299 16.32 8.22 -8.89
CA ARG A 299 16.16 7.36 -10.08
C ARG A 299 17.55 7.09 -10.66
N LEU A 300 17.74 5.85 -11.12
CA LEU A 300 18.98 5.33 -11.67
C LEU A 300 20.13 5.12 -10.67
N SER A 301 19.90 5.34 -9.36
CA SER A 301 20.87 4.93 -8.33
C SER A 301 21.16 3.43 -8.41
N GLU A 302 22.44 3.07 -8.28
CA GLU A 302 22.89 1.70 -8.08
C GLU A 302 22.78 1.37 -6.59
N LEU A 303 22.13 0.25 -6.29
CA LEU A 303 21.77 -0.14 -4.94
C LEU A 303 22.18 -1.57 -4.66
N TRP A 304 22.51 -1.81 -3.40
CA TRP A 304 22.62 -3.14 -2.83
C TRP A 304 21.43 -3.40 -1.91
N LEU A 305 20.81 -4.58 -2.02
CA LEU A 305 19.65 -5.00 -1.23
C LEU A 305 19.94 -6.31 -0.49
N GLU A 306 19.40 -6.42 0.72
CA GLU A 306 19.40 -7.64 1.54
C GLU A 306 18.01 -7.90 2.11
N PHE A 307 17.50 -9.12 1.87
CA PHE A 307 16.21 -9.59 2.40
C PHE A 307 16.11 -11.11 2.33
N VAL A 308 15.12 -11.70 3.00
CA VAL A 308 14.77 -13.13 2.87
C VAL A 308 13.81 -13.27 1.68
N PRO A 309 14.12 -14.02 0.62
CA PRO A 309 13.16 -14.23 -0.48
C PRO A 309 12.07 -15.24 -0.07
N PRO A 310 10.92 -15.28 -0.76
CA PRO A 310 9.84 -16.17 -0.36
C PRO A 310 10.28 -17.63 -0.36
N ARG A 311 9.74 -18.40 0.59
CA ARG A 311 10.05 -19.84 0.73
C ARG A 311 11.55 -20.11 0.94
N SER A 312 12.26 -19.16 1.54
CA SER A 312 13.64 -19.35 1.99
C SER A 312 13.77 -18.97 3.46
N ASP A 313 14.73 -19.60 4.12
CA ASP A 313 15.21 -19.32 5.47
C ASP A 313 16.53 -18.54 5.45
N ARG A 314 17.03 -18.14 4.26
CA ARG A 314 18.32 -17.48 4.10
C ARG A 314 18.20 -16.18 3.31
N LEU A 315 18.97 -15.19 3.73
CA LEU A 315 19.08 -13.90 3.05
C LEU A 315 19.64 -14.06 1.63
N VAL A 316 19.27 -13.15 0.74
CA VAL A 316 19.93 -12.92 -0.54
C VAL A 316 20.49 -11.51 -0.57
N HIS A 317 21.61 -11.33 -1.24
CA HIS A 317 22.21 -10.02 -1.50
C HIS A 317 22.12 -9.73 -2.98
N LEU A 318 21.36 -8.71 -3.36
CA LEU A 318 21.12 -8.35 -4.75
C LEU A 318 21.71 -6.97 -5.06
N GLU A 319 22.27 -6.84 -6.25
CA GLU A 319 22.67 -5.57 -6.84
C GLU A 319 21.63 -5.18 -7.89
N GLY A 320 21.31 -3.89 -7.96
CA GLY A 320 20.35 -3.42 -8.94
C GLY A 320 20.34 -1.92 -9.12
N LYS A 321 19.42 -1.49 -9.98
CA LYS A 321 19.23 -0.08 -10.32
C LYS A 321 17.80 0.37 -10.01
N ALA A 322 17.65 1.51 -9.35
CA ALA A 322 16.34 2.13 -9.10
C ALA A 322 15.74 2.68 -10.40
N VAL A 323 15.08 1.82 -11.19
CA VAL A 323 14.54 2.19 -12.51
C VAL A 323 13.23 2.96 -12.43
N TRP A 324 12.52 2.83 -11.31
CA TRP A 324 11.26 3.50 -11.03
C TRP A 324 11.27 4.05 -9.62
N VAL A 325 10.85 5.30 -9.45
CA VAL A 325 10.84 5.99 -8.14
C VAL A 325 9.51 6.71 -8.00
N ARG A 326 8.85 6.51 -6.87
CA ARG A 326 7.62 7.21 -6.49
C ARG A 326 7.82 7.90 -5.15
N GLN A 327 7.80 9.23 -5.20
CA GLN A 327 7.73 10.06 -4.01
C GLN A 327 6.34 9.97 -3.37
N HIS A 328 6.26 10.37 -2.10
CA HIS A 328 4.97 10.49 -1.44
C HIS A 328 4.13 11.61 -2.07
N GLY A 329 2.83 11.35 -2.22
CA GLY A 329 1.86 12.31 -2.75
C GLY A 329 1.14 11.83 -4.01
N SER A 330 0.31 12.73 -4.54
CA SER A 330 -0.61 12.48 -5.64
C SER A 330 0.15 12.49 -6.96
N SER A 331 0.68 11.33 -7.32
CA SER A 331 0.97 11.03 -8.71
C SER A 331 -0.31 10.53 -9.35
N ALA A 332 -0.83 11.23 -10.35
CA ALA A 332 -1.93 10.72 -11.16
C ALA A 332 -1.58 9.31 -11.63
N ASN A 333 -2.42 8.34 -11.29
CA ASN A 333 -2.32 6.94 -11.71
C ASN A 333 -1.21 6.12 -11.03
N ALA A 334 -0.87 6.42 -9.77
CA ALA A 334 0.01 5.53 -9.03
C ALA A 334 -0.65 4.16 -8.82
N THR A 335 0.11 3.09 -9.10
CA THR A 335 -0.37 1.70 -9.01
C THR A 335 0.30 0.92 -7.88
N VAL A 336 1.10 1.62 -7.07
CA VAL A 336 1.92 1.09 -5.98
C VAL A 336 2.11 2.19 -4.92
N PRO A 337 2.39 1.84 -3.64
CA PRO A 337 2.71 2.79 -2.58
C PRO A 337 4.02 3.55 -2.84
N SER A 338 4.34 4.57 -2.04
CA SER A 338 5.59 5.33 -2.16
C SER A 338 6.79 4.43 -1.99
N GLY A 339 7.84 4.66 -2.77
CA GLY A 339 8.98 3.75 -2.81
C GLY A 339 9.69 3.73 -4.15
N PHE A 340 10.32 2.61 -4.46
CA PHE A 340 11.06 2.44 -5.70
C PHE A 340 11.01 1.00 -6.22
N GLY A 341 11.04 0.88 -7.54
CA GLY A 341 11.24 -0.37 -8.26
C GLY A 341 12.71 -0.54 -8.61
N LEU A 342 13.30 -1.63 -8.16
CA LEU A 342 14.66 -2.03 -8.48
C LEU A 342 14.64 -3.06 -9.62
N GLN A 343 15.43 -2.81 -10.67
CA GLN A 343 15.81 -3.83 -11.63
C GLN A 343 17.07 -4.54 -11.11
N ILE A 344 17.03 -5.86 -10.99
CA ILE A 344 18.19 -6.65 -10.56
C ILE A 344 19.21 -6.68 -11.70
N THR A 345 20.44 -6.30 -11.41
CA THR A 345 21.55 -6.25 -12.37
C THR A 345 22.65 -7.26 -12.05
N GLY A 346 22.72 -7.74 -10.80
CA GLY A 346 23.73 -8.69 -10.38
C GLY A 346 23.50 -9.23 -8.97
N ALA A 347 24.23 -10.29 -8.64
CA ALA A 347 24.45 -10.82 -7.29
C ALA A 347 25.51 -11.93 -7.38
N SER A 348 25.87 -12.51 -6.24
CA SER A 348 26.60 -13.79 -6.25
C SER A 348 25.78 -14.87 -6.98
N LYS A 349 26.45 -15.85 -7.60
CA LYS A 349 25.77 -16.98 -8.27
C LYS A 349 24.80 -17.70 -7.32
N ALA A 350 25.22 -17.90 -6.06
CA ALA A 350 24.40 -18.57 -5.06
C ALA A 350 23.14 -17.77 -4.70
N ASP A 351 23.23 -16.44 -4.62
CA ASP A 351 22.10 -15.56 -4.31
C ASP A 351 21.14 -15.45 -5.51
N MET A 352 21.65 -15.32 -6.74
CA MET A 352 20.81 -15.36 -7.96
C MET A 352 20.03 -16.67 -8.07
N GLU A 353 20.70 -17.80 -7.84
CA GLU A 353 20.04 -19.11 -7.86
C GLU A 353 19.00 -19.25 -6.76
N ARG A 354 19.29 -18.77 -5.54
CA ARG A 354 18.35 -18.79 -4.42
C ARG A 354 17.12 -17.94 -4.73
N TYR A 355 17.31 -16.69 -5.13
CA TYR A 355 16.23 -15.79 -5.50
C TYR A 355 15.37 -16.38 -6.63
N GLY A 356 16.00 -16.85 -7.71
CA GLY A 356 15.29 -17.43 -8.85
C GLY A 356 14.49 -18.69 -8.50
N ARG A 357 15.04 -19.57 -7.63
CA ARG A 357 14.30 -20.74 -7.12
C ARG A 357 13.11 -20.31 -6.26
N SER A 358 13.33 -19.43 -5.29
CA SER A 358 12.30 -18.88 -4.41
C SER A 358 11.14 -18.26 -5.18
N TYR A 359 11.45 -17.41 -6.17
CA TYR A 359 10.44 -16.79 -7.04
C TYR A 359 9.62 -17.84 -7.81
N ARG A 360 10.28 -18.80 -8.46
CA ARG A 360 9.58 -19.84 -9.25
C ARG A 360 8.70 -20.75 -8.39
N THR A 361 9.18 -21.15 -7.21
CA THR A 361 8.39 -21.96 -6.26
C THR A 361 7.15 -21.18 -5.82
N PHE A 362 7.33 -19.91 -5.44
CA PHE A 362 6.22 -19.07 -5.01
C PHE A 362 5.20 -18.82 -6.13
N LEU A 363 5.66 -18.61 -7.36
CA LEU A 363 4.79 -18.51 -8.54
C LEU A 363 3.98 -19.79 -8.76
N ALA A 364 4.63 -20.95 -8.73
CA ALA A 364 3.98 -22.24 -8.95
C ALA A 364 2.88 -22.51 -7.92
N GLU A 365 3.12 -22.18 -6.64
CA GLU A 365 2.12 -22.28 -5.58
C GLU A 365 0.90 -21.39 -5.84
N ARG A 366 1.10 -20.14 -6.28
CA ARG A 366 -0.02 -19.24 -6.61
C ARG A 366 -0.82 -19.73 -7.81
N VAL A 367 -0.16 -20.24 -8.85
CA VAL A 367 -0.82 -20.84 -10.01
C VAL A 367 -1.63 -22.07 -9.58
N ALA A 368 -1.06 -22.94 -8.75
CA ALA A 368 -1.76 -24.12 -8.23
C ALA A 368 -2.95 -23.76 -7.31
N ALA A 369 -2.82 -22.70 -6.51
CA ALA A 369 -3.94 -22.20 -5.69
C ALA A 369 -5.09 -21.68 -6.55
N ARG A 370 -4.80 -20.88 -7.60
CA ARG A 370 -5.81 -20.38 -8.54
C ARG A 370 -6.54 -21.52 -9.27
N ARG A 371 -5.80 -22.56 -9.71
CA ARG A 371 -6.40 -23.74 -10.36
C ARG A 371 -7.34 -24.50 -9.44
N ARG A 372 -6.94 -24.77 -8.19
CA ARG A 372 -7.80 -25.47 -7.22
C ARG A 372 -9.13 -24.75 -6.98
N VAL A 373 -9.10 -23.42 -6.88
CA VAL A 373 -10.35 -22.66 -6.74
C VAL A 373 -11.23 -22.77 -7.99
N GLN A 374 -10.63 -22.78 -9.18
CA GLN A 374 -11.35 -22.96 -10.44
C GLN A 374 -11.99 -24.36 -10.52
N ASP A 375 -11.23 -25.42 -10.20
CA ASP A 375 -11.71 -26.81 -10.22
C ASP A 375 -12.86 -27.01 -9.22
N ASP A 376 -12.72 -26.51 -7.98
CA ASP A 376 -13.78 -26.56 -6.95
C ASP A 376 -15.05 -25.79 -7.38
N ALA A 377 -14.88 -24.69 -8.13
CA ALA A 377 -16.00 -23.92 -8.65
C ALA A 377 -16.73 -24.65 -9.78
N ASP A 378 -15.99 -25.35 -10.66
CA ASP A 378 -16.57 -26.11 -11.77
C ASP A 378 -17.28 -27.38 -11.30
N GLU A 379 -16.74 -28.10 -10.30
CA GLU A 379 -17.42 -29.26 -9.69
C GLU A 379 -18.78 -28.87 -9.06
N ARG A 380 -18.84 -27.71 -8.39
CA ARG A 380 -20.10 -27.18 -7.81
C ARG A 380 -21.12 -26.70 -8.83
N ARG A 381 -20.73 -26.48 -10.10
CA ARG A 381 -21.67 -26.11 -11.18
C ARG A 381 -22.33 -27.33 -11.81
N VAL A 382 -21.71 -28.50 -11.69
CA VAL A 382 -22.20 -29.76 -12.28
C VAL A 382 -23.09 -30.54 -11.30
N ALA A 383 -22.87 -30.34 -9.99
CA ALA A 383 -23.74 -30.85 -8.92
C ALA A 383 -24.97 -29.95 -8.72
#